data_AF-A0A7X8RYT9-F1
#
_entry.id   AF-A0A7X8RYT9-F1
#
_cell.length_a   1.000
_cell.length_b   1.000
_cell.length_c   1.000
_cell.angle_alpha   90.00
_cell.angle_beta   90.00
_cell.angle_gamma   90.00
#
_symmetry.space_group_name_H-M   'P 1'
#
loop_
_entity.id
_entity.type
_entity.pdbx_description
1 polymer ?
#
loop_
_entity_poly.entity_id
_entity_poly.type
_entity_poly.pdbx_seq_one_letter_code
_entity_poly.pdbx_strand_id
1 'polypeptide(L)'
;MKRIDLANLLASSTNISMFAEKLVTRTRGLGQHALAELSGDRSVATFVTSLAYVSDTAQWLGLPATAAACERCHGLIKNWRQGERILVSRDRGEQLATNCYQIATALGDELARHHTYVVAPAEGDLIDSGVSLFGLDVVQHFPDTRQDISAGAQCRAYELWTASVMHMMRVAEVGVGALADHLSVKRGTTWGGTIANINDALKDATRMKGDPQLRAWASETGSYLNFVKDAFRNPAMHPERSFSAEEAKMIYDNTRAFMRILTQRLTA
;
A
#
# COMPACT_ATOMS: atom_id res chain seq x y z
N MET A 1 -7.65 -4.85 3.32
CA MET A 1 -7.83 -4.00 2.12
C MET A 1 -7.40 -4.80 0.90
N LYS A 2 -8.24 -4.98 -0.11
CA LYS A 2 -7.85 -5.64 -1.37
C LYS A 2 -7.20 -4.60 -2.27
N ARG A 3 -5.98 -4.88 -2.74
CA ARG A 3 -5.31 -4.04 -3.74
C ARG A 3 -5.88 -4.36 -5.11
N ILE A 4 -6.37 -3.34 -5.80
CA ILE A 4 -6.81 -3.45 -7.19
C ILE A 4 -5.66 -2.99 -8.05
N ASP A 5 -5.22 -3.84 -8.97
CA ASP A 5 -4.24 -3.47 -9.98
C ASP A 5 -5.00 -2.76 -11.11
N LEU A 6 -4.89 -1.43 -11.12
CA LEU A 6 -5.57 -0.60 -12.11
C LEU A 6 -5.14 -0.93 -13.54
N ALA A 7 -3.86 -1.26 -13.75
CA ALA A 7 -3.36 -1.63 -15.08
C ALA A 7 -4.00 -2.94 -15.53
N ASN A 8 -4.09 -3.92 -14.63
CA ASN A 8 -4.75 -5.19 -14.94
C ASN A 8 -6.27 -5.04 -15.15
N LEU A 9 -6.94 -4.15 -14.40
CA LEU A 9 -8.36 -3.85 -14.59
C LEU A 9 -8.65 -3.23 -15.97
N LEU A 10 -7.85 -2.24 -16.37
CA LEU A 10 -7.95 -1.58 -17.68
C LEU A 10 -7.64 -2.56 -18.82
N ALA A 11 -6.58 -3.36 -18.68
CA ALA A 11 -6.24 -4.40 -19.64
C ALA A 11 -7.36 -5.43 -19.76
N SER A 12 -7.93 -5.89 -18.65
CA SER A 12 -9.01 -6.86 -18.63
C SER A 12 -10.28 -6.32 -19.31
N SER A 13 -10.67 -5.08 -19.02
CA SER A 13 -11.79 -4.41 -19.70
C SER A 13 -11.55 -4.30 -21.22
N THR A 14 -10.34 -3.93 -21.63
CA THR A 14 -9.95 -3.84 -23.04
C THR A 14 -10.00 -5.20 -23.72
N ASN A 15 -9.48 -6.25 -23.08
CA ASN A 15 -9.51 -7.62 -23.59
C ASN A 15 -10.95 -8.12 -23.80
N ILE A 16 -11.87 -7.79 -22.89
CA ILE A 16 -13.30 -8.13 -23.02
C ILE A 16 -13.92 -7.46 -24.25
N SER A 17 -13.66 -6.16 -24.45
CA SER A 17 -14.15 -5.41 -25.61
C SER A 17 -13.55 -5.92 -26.93
N MET A 18 -12.24 -6.17 -26.99
CA MET A 18 -11.58 -6.73 -28.18
C MET A 18 -12.12 -8.13 -28.51
N PHE A 19 -12.39 -8.95 -27.50
CA PHE A 19 -12.98 -10.27 -27.69
C PHE A 19 -14.39 -10.15 -28.30
N ALA A 20 -15.19 -9.17 -27.86
CA ALA A 20 -16.51 -8.90 -28.43
C ALA A 20 -16.43 -8.57 -29.93
N GLU A 21 -15.53 -7.66 -30.33
CA GLU A 21 -15.33 -7.30 -31.75
C GLU A 21 -14.91 -8.50 -32.60
N LYS A 22 -13.99 -9.31 -32.09
CA LYS A 22 -13.53 -10.53 -32.76
C LYS A 22 -14.68 -11.53 -32.92
N LEU A 23 -15.49 -11.67 -31.89
CA LEU A 23 -16.63 -12.57 -31.88
C LEU A 23 -17.68 -12.14 -32.90
N VAL A 24 -18.06 -10.85 -32.90
CA VAL A 24 -18.98 -10.27 -33.90
C VAL A 24 -18.44 -10.50 -35.31
N THR A 25 -17.16 -10.23 -35.55
CA THR A 25 -16.56 -10.43 -36.89
C THR A 25 -16.64 -11.89 -37.34
N ARG A 26 -16.45 -12.86 -36.42
CA ARG A 26 -16.51 -14.29 -36.76
C ARG A 26 -17.92 -14.85 -36.92
N THR A 27 -18.90 -14.25 -36.25
CA THR A 27 -20.29 -14.72 -36.32
C THR A 27 -21.16 -13.94 -37.30
N ARG A 28 -20.72 -12.73 -37.72
CA ARG A 28 -21.39 -11.87 -38.70
C ARG A 28 -21.40 -12.55 -40.07
N GLY A 29 -22.55 -13.07 -40.44
CA GLY A 29 -22.76 -13.76 -41.73
C GLY A 29 -22.93 -15.28 -41.61
N LEU A 30 -22.86 -15.85 -40.40
CA LEU A 30 -23.26 -17.23 -40.18
C LEU A 30 -24.77 -17.41 -40.46
N GLY A 31 -25.11 -18.49 -41.18
CA GLY A 31 -26.49 -18.95 -41.31
C GLY A 31 -27.06 -19.46 -39.98
N GLN A 32 -28.37 -19.66 -39.91
CA GLN A 32 -29.12 -19.96 -38.67
C GLN A 32 -28.60 -21.18 -37.88
N HIS A 33 -27.98 -22.15 -38.55
CA HIS A 33 -27.43 -23.36 -37.92
C HIS A 33 -25.91 -23.48 -38.05
N ALA A 34 -25.25 -22.46 -38.61
CA ALA A 34 -23.80 -22.46 -38.77
C ALA A 34 -23.10 -22.09 -37.46
N LEU A 35 -21.92 -22.68 -37.24
CA LEU A 35 -21.11 -22.48 -36.05
C LEU A 35 -19.75 -21.91 -36.45
N ALA A 36 -19.31 -20.84 -35.78
CA ALA A 36 -17.94 -20.37 -35.86
C ALA A 36 -17.08 -21.11 -34.84
N GLU A 37 -15.90 -21.50 -35.26
CA GLU A 37 -14.89 -22.10 -34.40
C GLU A 37 -13.95 -21.02 -33.83
N LEU A 38 -13.71 -21.07 -32.51
CA LEU A 38 -12.82 -20.19 -31.76
C LEU A 38 -11.53 -20.88 -31.26
N SER A 39 -11.32 -22.16 -31.59
CA SER A 39 -10.23 -23.01 -31.08
C SER A 39 -8.84 -22.43 -31.33
N GLY A 40 -7.93 -22.62 -30.36
CA GLY A 40 -6.49 -22.33 -30.51
C GLY A 40 -6.11 -20.85 -30.38
N ASP A 41 -7.08 -19.98 -30.14
CA ASP A 41 -6.86 -18.56 -30.04
C ASP A 41 -6.56 -18.17 -28.58
N ARG A 42 -5.34 -17.69 -28.32
CA ARG A 42 -4.94 -17.11 -27.02
C ARG A 42 -5.98 -16.11 -26.49
N SER A 43 -6.74 -15.48 -27.38
CA SER A 43 -7.84 -14.56 -27.06
C SER A 43 -8.91 -15.15 -26.13
N VAL A 44 -9.28 -16.43 -26.26
CA VAL A 44 -10.34 -17.03 -25.43
C VAL A 44 -9.86 -17.18 -23.99
N ALA A 45 -8.64 -17.68 -23.80
CA ALA A 45 -8.05 -17.81 -22.48
C ALA A 45 -7.88 -16.43 -21.83
N THR A 46 -7.36 -15.45 -22.58
CA THR A 46 -7.25 -14.06 -22.11
C THR A 46 -8.62 -13.48 -21.73
N PHE A 47 -9.67 -13.73 -22.53
CA PHE A 47 -11.03 -13.28 -22.25
C PHE A 47 -11.58 -13.89 -20.95
N VAL A 48 -11.48 -15.22 -20.78
CA VAL A 48 -11.96 -15.91 -19.56
C VAL A 48 -11.26 -15.36 -18.32
N THR A 49 -9.93 -15.22 -18.36
CA THR A 49 -9.17 -14.65 -17.23
C THR A 49 -9.55 -13.19 -16.96
N SER A 50 -9.72 -12.38 -18.01
CA SER A 50 -10.11 -10.97 -17.90
C SER A 50 -11.53 -10.83 -17.32
N LEU A 51 -12.47 -11.67 -17.76
CA LEU A 51 -13.83 -11.70 -17.26
C LEU A 51 -13.87 -12.08 -15.78
N ALA A 52 -13.09 -13.08 -15.36
CA ALA A 52 -12.98 -13.47 -13.96
C ALA A 52 -12.42 -12.32 -13.10
N TYR A 53 -11.37 -11.64 -13.58
CA TYR A 53 -10.77 -10.51 -12.86
C TYR A 53 -11.74 -9.33 -12.72
N VAL A 54 -12.46 -8.97 -13.79
CA VAL A 54 -13.47 -7.89 -13.75
C VAL A 54 -14.64 -8.27 -12.84
N SER A 55 -15.09 -9.53 -12.87
CA SER A 55 -16.18 -10.01 -12.01
C SER A 55 -15.82 -9.90 -10.53
N ASP A 56 -14.65 -10.42 -10.14
CA ASP A 56 -14.14 -10.37 -8.77
C ASP A 56 -13.87 -8.93 -8.30
N THR A 57 -13.43 -8.05 -9.21
CA THR A 57 -13.27 -6.62 -8.92
C THR A 57 -14.61 -5.93 -8.72
N ALA A 58 -15.59 -6.20 -9.59
CA ALA A 58 -16.94 -5.63 -9.51
C ALA A 58 -17.67 -6.05 -8.23
N GLN A 59 -17.57 -7.31 -7.83
CA GLN A 59 -18.13 -7.79 -6.57
C GLN A 59 -17.49 -7.10 -5.37
N TRP A 60 -16.17 -6.96 -5.37
CA TRP A 60 -15.45 -6.31 -4.28
C TRP A 60 -15.77 -4.82 -4.14
N LEU A 61 -15.85 -4.10 -5.26
CA LEU A 61 -16.16 -2.67 -5.28
C LEU A 61 -17.66 -2.37 -5.15
N GLY A 62 -18.53 -3.39 -5.16
CA GLY A 62 -19.98 -3.17 -5.13
C GLY A 62 -20.50 -2.50 -6.41
N LEU A 63 -20.08 -3.01 -7.57
CA LEU A 63 -20.53 -2.58 -8.92
C LEU A 63 -21.61 -3.55 -9.43
N PRO A 64 -22.87 -3.43 -8.99
CA PRO A 64 -23.91 -4.43 -9.26
C PRO A 64 -24.23 -4.62 -10.74
N ALA A 65 -24.22 -3.56 -11.55
CA ALA A 65 -24.54 -3.68 -12.98
C ALA A 65 -23.43 -4.40 -13.74
N THR A 66 -22.18 -4.07 -13.45
CA THR A 66 -20.98 -4.73 -13.98
C THR A 66 -20.97 -6.21 -13.57
N ALA A 67 -21.16 -6.51 -12.28
CA ALA A 67 -21.18 -7.87 -11.78
C ALA A 67 -22.28 -8.71 -12.45
N ALA A 68 -23.49 -8.16 -12.58
CA ALA A 68 -24.59 -8.85 -13.26
C ALA A 68 -24.28 -9.13 -14.74
N ALA A 69 -23.61 -8.22 -15.44
CA ALA A 69 -23.17 -8.43 -16.82
C ALA A 69 -22.07 -9.50 -16.92
N CYS A 70 -21.13 -9.52 -15.98
CA CYS A 70 -20.11 -10.56 -15.86
C CYS A 70 -20.71 -11.95 -15.63
N GLU A 71 -21.74 -12.06 -14.77
CA GLU A 71 -22.45 -13.32 -14.51
C GLU A 71 -23.19 -13.84 -15.76
N ARG A 72 -23.83 -12.95 -16.52
CA ARG A 72 -24.46 -13.32 -17.81
C ARG A 72 -23.43 -13.85 -18.81
N CYS A 73 -22.28 -13.18 -18.93
CA CYS A 73 -21.16 -13.67 -19.74
C CYS A 73 -20.65 -15.03 -19.26
N HIS A 74 -20.44 -15.22 -17.96
CA HIS A 74 -20.01 -16.50 -17.39
C HIS A 74 -20.99 -17.63 -17.70
N GLY A 75 -22.30 -17.39 -17.55
CA GLY A 75 -23.34 -18.36 -17.89
C GLY A 75 -23.28 -18.80 -19.36
N LEU A 76 -22.96 -17.87 -20.26
CA LEU A 76 -22.80 -18.13 -21.70
C LEU A 76 -21.50 -18.86 -22.05
N ILE A 77 -20.49 -18.91 -21.17
CA ILE A 77 -19.20 -19.59 -21.43
C ILE A 77 -18.90 -20.74 -20.47
N LYS A 78 -19.82 -21.09 -19.58
CA LYS A 78 -19.63 -22.13 -18.53
C LYS A 78 -19.10 -23.48 -19.02
N ASN A 79 -19.36 -23.82 -20.28
CA ASN A 79 -18.93 -25.07 -20.91
C ASN A 79 -17.63 -24.94 -21.71
N TRP A 80 -17.03 -23.76 -21.79
CA TRP A 80 -15.75 -23.59 -22.46
C TRP A 80 -14.63 -24.19 -21.59
N ARG A 81 -13.70 -24.87 -22.23
CA ARG A 81 -12.53 -25.49 -21.60
C ARG A 81 -11.29 -25.16 -22.40
N GLN A 82 -10.17 -25.02 -21.70
CA GLN A 82 -8.89 -24.73 -22.34
C GLN A 82 -8.45 -25.92 -23.21
N GLY A 83 -8.00 -25.64 -24.44
CA GLY A 83 -7.54 -26.65 -25.38
C GLY A 83 -8.65 -27.40 -26.14
N GLU A 84 -9.92 -27.17 -25.79
CA GLU A 84 -11.05 -27.75 -26.52
C GLU A 84 -11.47 -26.90 -27.71
N ARG A 85 -12.15 -27.54 -28.67
CA ARG A 85 -12.77 -26.83 -29.79
C ARG A 85 -14.01 -26.10 -29.30
N ILE A 86 -14.00 -24.77 -29.43
CA ILE A 86 -15.12 -23.92 -29.00
C ILE A 86 -15.93 -23.52 -30.23
N LEU A 87 -17.19 -23.93 -30.24
CA LEU A 87 -18.14 -23.63 -31.30
C LEU A 87 -19.18 -22.62 -30.79
N VAL A 88 -19.40 -21.56 -31.55
CA VAL A 88 -20.33 -20.49 -31.20
C VAL A 88 -21.28 -20.24 -32.36
N SER A 89 -22.59 -20.31 -32.08
CA SER A 89 -23.63 -19.91 -33.03
C SER A 89 -23.70 -18.39 -33.16
N ARG A 90 -24.38 -17.90 -34.20
CA ARG A 90 -24.63 -16.47 -34.37
C ARG A 90 -25.28 -15.84 -33.14
N ASP A 91 -26.41 -16.39 -32.68
CA ASP A 91 -27.18 -15.84 -31.57
C ASP A 91 -26.36 -15.79 -30.27
N ARG A 92 -25.60 -16.86 -29.97
CA ARG A 92 -24.75 -16.90 -28.78
C ARG A 92 -23.61 -15.90 -28.89
N GLY A 93 -23.06 -15.71 -30.09
CA GLY A 93 -22.04 -14.70 -30.37
C GLY A 93 -22.55 -13.27 -30.15
N GLU A 94 -23.75 -12.97 -30.66
CA GLU A 94 -24.42 -11.68 -30.47
C GLU A 94 -24.71 -11.44 -28.98
N GLN A 95 -25.27 -12.41 -28.26
CA GLN A 95 -25.53 -12.30 -26.82
C GLN A 95 -24.25 -12.09 -26.00
N LEU A 96 -23.17 -12.81 -26.31
CA LEU A 96 -21.86 -12.62 -25.66
C LEU A 96 -21.32 -11.22 -25.92
N ALA A 97 -21.33 -10.76 -27.18
CA ALA A 97 -20.85 -9.44 -27.54
C ALA A 97 -21.65 -8.33 -26.83
N THR A 98 -22.99 -8.43 -26.80
CA THR A 98 -23.84 -7.49 -26.05
C THR A 98 -23.47 -7.43 -24.57
N ASN A 99 -23.29 -8.58 -23.91
CA ASN A 99 -22.90 -8.58 -22.49
C ASN A 99 -21.48 -8.02 -22.29
N CYS A 100 -20.53 -8.26 -23.20
CA CYS A 100 -19.20 -7.65 -23.13
C CYS A 100 -19.26 -6.12 -23.23
N TYR A 101 -20.03 -5.56 -24.16
CA TYR A 101 -20.22 -4.11 -24.25
C TYR A 101 -20.91 -3.56 -22.99
N GLN A 102 -21.91 -4.26 -22.45
CA GLN A 102 -22.54 -3.90 -21.19
C GLN A 102 -21.55 -3.88 -20.02
N ILE A 103 -20.62 -4.84 -19.94
CA ILE A 103 -19.55 -4.82 -18.93
C ILE A 103 -18.72 -3.54 -19.06
N ALA A 104 -18.25 -3.20 -20.27
CA ALA A 104 -17.42 -2.02 -20.48
C ALA A 104 -18.15 -0.71 -20.12
N THR A 105 -19.41 -0.57 -20.56
CA THR A 105 -20.23 0.61 -20.24
C THR A 105 -20.55 0.69 -18.75
N ALA A 106 -21.06 -0.39 -18.15
CA ALA A 106 -21.42 -0.39 -16.74
C ALA A 106 -20.20 -0.18 -15.84
N LEU A 107 -19.05 -0.79 -16.17
CA LEU A 107 -17.81 -0.59 -15.42
C LEU A 107 -17.38 0.87 -15.45
N GLY A 108 -17.43 1.52 -16.62
CA GLY A 108 -17.15 2.94 -16.77
C GLY A 108 -18.09 3.82 -15.94
N ASP A 109 -19.40 3.59 -16.07
CA ASP A 109 -20.43 4.38 -15.40
C ASP A 109 -20.42 4.22 -13.87
N GLU A 110 -20.23 3.00 -13.38
CA GLU A 110 -20.18 2.71 -11.95
C GLU A 110 -18.86 3.19 -11.32
N LEU A 111 -17.72 3.01 -12.00
CA LEU A 111 -16.43 3.57 -11.54
C LEU A 111 -16.40 5.10 -11.57
N ALA A 112 -17.13 5.76 -12.48
CA ALA A 112 -17.22 7.22 -12.50
C ALA A 112 -17.82 7.81 -11.21
N ARG A 113 -18.53 6.99 -10.42
CA ARG A 113 -19.05 7.36 -9.09
C ARG A 113 -18.08 7.06 -7.94
N HIS A 114 -16.96 6.40 -8.20
CA HIS A 114 -15.97 6.05 -7.20
C HIS A 114 -14.81 7.04 -7.21
N HIS A 115 -14.37 7.47 -6.02
CA HIS A 115 -13.14 8.22 -5.87
C HIS A 115 -11.94 7.27 -5.92
N THR A 116 -11.05 7.49 -6.89
CA THR A 116 -9.78 6.75 -6.99
C THR A 116 -8.64 7.67 -6.57
N TYR A 117 -7.82 7.20 -5.65
CA TYR A 117 -6.60 7.89 -5.22
C TYR A 117 -5.40 7.11 -5.72
N VAL A 118 -4.54 7.77 -6.50
CA VAL A 118 -3.34 7.17 -7.06
C VAL A 118 -2.14 7.68 -6.29
N VAL A 119 -1.34 6.76 -5.76
CA VAL A 119 -0.08 7.07 -5.08
C VAL A 119 1.08 6.94 -6.07
N ALA A 120 2.09 7.80 -5.93
CA ALA A 120 3.31 7.69 -6.72
C ALA A 120 4.01 6.34 -6.42
N PRO A 121 4.67 5.69 -7.40
CA PRO A 121 5.31 4.38 -7.19
C PRO A 121 6.22 4.32 -5.95
N ALA A 122 7.04 5.36 -5.75
CA ALA A 122 7.95 5.44 -4.60
C ALA A 122 7.22 5.51 -3.24
N GLU A 123 6.02 6.09 -3.20
CA GLU A 123 5.19 6.13 -1.99
C GLU A 123 4.37 4.82 -1.84
N GLY A 124 4.05 4.15 -2.96
CA GLY A 124 3.40 2.83 -2.96
C GLY A 124 4.20 1.76 -2.20
N ASP A 125 5.53 1.79 -2.30
CA ASP A 125 6.41 0.87 -1.56
C ASP A 125 6.26 1.02 -0.03
N LEU A 126 5.89 2.21 0.48
CA LEU A 126 5.63 2.40 1.91
C LEU A 126 4.36 1.67 2.38
N ILE A 127 3.40 1.44 1.49
CA ILE A 127 2.16 0.72 1.80
C ILE A 127 2.46 -0.76 2.00
N ASP A 128 3.24 -1.35 1.09
CA ASP A 128 3.52 -2.78 1.06
C ASP A 128 4.68 -3.15 2.00
N SER A 129 5.68 -2.27 2.10
CA SER A 129 7.00 -2.55 2.67
C SER A 129 7.41 -1.54 3.76
N GLY A 130 6.48 -0.78 4.33
CA GLY A 130 6.78 0.25 5.33
C GLY A 130 7.66 -0.22 6.48
N VAL A 131 7.40 -1.42 7.01
CA VAL A 131 8.20 -2.04 8.09
C VAL A 131 9.64 -2.37 7.64
N SER A 132 9.81 -2.99 6.47
CA SER A 132 11.15 -3.36 5.99
C SER A 132 11.96 -2.13 5.58
N LEU A 133 11.31 -1.13 4.98
CA LEU A 133 11.92 0.16 4.63
C LEU A 133 12.29 1.01 5.85
N PHE A 134 11.61 0.80 6.98
CA PHE A 134 11.99 1.39 8.25
C PHE A 134 13.24 0.74 8.83
N GLY A 135 13.27 -0.59 8.86
CA GLY A 135 14.39 -1.41 9.31
C GLY A 135 13.89 -2.65 10.04
N LEU A 136 14.19 -3.84 9.51
CA LEU A 136 13.77 -5.10 10.14
C LEU A 136 14.44 -5.31 11.50
N ASP A 137 15.66 -4.84 11.66
CA ASP A 137 16.41 -4.82 12.91
C ASP A 137 15.68 -4.00 14.00
N VAL A 138 15.12 -2.86 13.63
CA VAL A 138 14.33 -2.02 14.55
C VAL A 138 13.14 -2.80 15.09
N VAL A 139 12.38 -3.46 14.23
CA VAL A 139 11.18 -4.18 14.67
C VAL A 139 11.50 -5.47 15.42
N GLN A 140 12.70 -6.02 15.24
CA GLN A 140 13.18 -7.13 16.06
C GLN A 140 13.54 -6.68 17.49
N HIS A 141 14.18 -5.52 17.65
CA HIS A 141 14.54 -4.98 18.97
C HIS A 141 13.35 -4.29 19.66
N PHE A 142 12.43 -3.72 18.89
CA PHE A 142 11.29 -2.94 19.38
C PHE A 142 9.99 -3.45 18.75
N PRO A 143 9.54 -4.69 19.06
CA PRO A 143 8.40 -5.32 18.41
C PRO A 143 7.10 -4.52 18.54
N ASP A 144 6.93 -3.81 19.66
CA ASP A 144 5.76 -2.97 19.93
C ASP A 144 5.60 -1.80 18.95
N THR A 145 6.68 -1.40 18.28
CA THR A 145 6.65 -0.30 17.28
C THR A 145 6.12 -0.74 15.92
N ARG A 146 5.99 -2.05 15.67
CA ARG A 146 5.65 -2.60 14.34
C ARG A 146 4.40 -1.97 13.74
N GLN A 147 3.35 -1.88 14.54
CA GLN A 147 2.06 -1.37 14.09
C GLN A 147 2.13 0.12 13.77
N ASP A 148 2.78 0.91 14.63
CA ASP A 148 2.93 2.35 14.43
C ASP A 148 3.87 2.67 13.25
N ILE A 149 4.93 1.89 13.03
CA ILE A 149 5.77 2.00 11.83
C ILE A 149 4.94 1.74 10.56
N SER A 150 4.20 0.64 10.53
CA SER A 150 3.37 0.29 9.36
C SER A 150 2.30 1.33 9.10
N ALA A 151 1.58 1.77 10.13
CA ALA A 151 0.52 2.76 10.00
C ALA A 151 1.08 4.14 9.61
N GLY A 152 2.18 4.57 10.20
CA GLY A 152 2.85 5.82 9.86
C GLY A 152 3.34 5.85 8.40
N ALA A 153 3.90 4.74 7.91
CA ALA A 153 4.30 4.59 6.51
C ALA A 153 3.11 4.70 5.55
N GLN A 154 1.98 4.07 5.88
CA GLN A 154 0.74 4.18 5.10
C GLN A 154 0.17 5.59 5.13
N CYS A 155 0.11 6.24 6.29
CA CYS A 155 -0.32 7.63 6.40
C CYS A 155 0.54 8.55 5.53
N ARG A 156 1.86 8.35 5.52
CA ARG A 156 2.78 9.08 4.64
C ARG A 156 2.46 8.84 3.17
N ALA A 157 2.24 7.58 2.78
CA ALA A 157 1.93 7.22 1.39
C ALA A 157 0.62 7.84 0.89
N TYR A 158 -0.36 8.00 1.79
CA TYR A 158 -1.65 8.64 1.52
C TYR A 158 -1.67 10.15 1.81
N GLU A 159 -0.51 10.77 2.00
CA GLU A 159 -0.39 12.22 2.24
C GLU A 159 -1.12 12.72 3.51
N LEU A 160 -1.37 11.81 4.46
CA LEU A 160 -1.93 12.11 5.78
C LEU A 160 -0.80 12.54 6.73
N TRP A 161 -0.17 13.67 6.40
CA TRP A 161 1.09 14.13 7.01
C TRP A 161 1.07 14.19 8.53
N THR A 162 0.04 14.82 9.12
CA THR A 162 -0.11 14.89 10.58
C THR A 162 -0.27 13.49 11.20
N ALA A 163 -1.07 12.61 10.61
CA ALA A 163 -1.25 11.25 11.14
C ALA A 163 0.05 10.44 11.09
N SER A 164 0.82 10.57 10.01
CA SER A 164 2.16 9.98 9.89
C SER A 164 3.07 10.45 11.03
N VAL A 165 3.09 11.75 11.31
CA VAL A 165 3.88 12.33 12.40
C VAL A 165 3.44 11.80 13.77
N MET A 166 2.13 11.67 14.02
CA MET A 166 1.61 11.13 15.29
C MET A 166 2.00 9.66 15.51
N HIS A 167 2.03 8.84 14.45
CA HIS A 167 2.57 7.49 14.56
C HIS A 167 4.08 7.49 14.83
N MET A 168 4.85 8.40 14.20
CA MET A 168 6.28 8.53 14.48
C MET A 168 6.57 8.97 15.91
N MET A 169 5.70 9.78 16.53
CA MET A 169 5.81 10.10 17.95
C MET A 169 5.76 8.87 18.85
N ARG A 170 4.79 7.98 18.59
CA ARG A 170 4.62 6.74 19.36
C ARG A 170 5.83 5.81 19.20
N VAL A 171 6.37 5.72 17.99
CA VAL A 171 7.62 4.99 17.73
C VAL A 171 8.79 5.60 18.50
N ALA A 172 8.95 6.92 18.43
CA ALA A 172 10.02 7.62 19.13
C ALA A 172 9.92 7.49 20.66
N GLU A 173 8.71 7.46 21.23
CA GLU A 173 8.49 7.28 22.66
C GLU A 173 9.06 5.94 23.17
N VAL A 174 8.86 4.86 22.41
CA VAL A 174 9.47 3.55 22.71
C VAL A 174 11.00 3.65 22.72
N GLY A 175 11.59 4.26 21.68
CA GLY A 175 13.04 4.44 21.59
C GLY A 175 13.61 5.30 22.73
N VAL A 176 12.92 6.38 23.11
CA VAL A 176 13.31 7.23 24.24
C VAL A 176 13.26 6.46 25.56
N GLY A 177 12.22 5.65 25.78
CA GLY A 177 12.13 4.78 26.95
C GLY A 177 13.27 3.77 27.02
N ALA A 178 13.56 3.09 25.91
CA ALA A 178 14.62 2.09 25.84
C ALA A 178 16.02 2.72 26.04
N LEU A 179 16.26 3.89 25.46
CA LEU A 179 17.50 4.63 25.66
C LEU A 179 17.67 5.09 27.12
N ALA A 180 16.59 5.50 27.78
CA ALA A 180 16.64 5.84 29.21
C ALA A 180 17.08 4.64 30.06
N ASP A 181 16.52 3.46 29.79
CA ASP A 181 16.84 2.24 30.51
C ASP A 181 18.30 1.80 30.24
N HIS A 182 18.74 1.86 28.99
CA HIS A 182 20.12 1.53 28.61
C HIS A 182 21.15 2.42 29.32
N LEU A 183 20.87 3.72 29.45
CA LEU A 183 21.72 4.67 30.15
C LEU A 183 21.51 4.68 31.67
N SER A 184 20.60 3.83 32.19
CA SER A 184 20.22 3.78 33.60
C SER A 184 19.80 5.15 34.17
N VAL A 185 19.15 5.98 33.35
CA VAL A 185 18.65 7.30 33.77
C VAL A 185 17.19 7.21 34.18
N LYS A 186 16.80 8.01 35.18
CA LYS A 186 15.41 8.07 35.64
C LYS A 186 14.51 8.65 34.54
N ARG A 187 13.45 7.92 34.18
CA ARG A 187 12.37 8.45 33.34
C ARG A 187 11.65 9.59 34.09
N GLY A 188 11.52 10.75 33.46
CA GLY A 188 10.82 11.90 34.02
C GLY A 188 9.30 11.68 34.08
N THR A 189 8.59 12.55 34.80
CA THR A 189 7.12 12.58 34.80
C THR A 189 6.53 13.05 33.47
N THR A 190 7.36 13.66 32.62
CA THR A 190 7.02 14.09 31.28
C THR A 190 8.07 13.57 30.31
N TRP A 191 7.65 13.36 29.05
CA TRP A 191 8.55 12.97 27.97
C TRP A 191 9.75 13.92 27.83
N GLY A 192 9.52 15.23 27.93
CA GLY A 192 10.59 16.24 27.92
C GLY A 192 11.57 16.12 29.10
N GLY A 193 11.10 15.69 30.28
CA GLY A 193 11.94 15.41 31.44
C GLY A 193 12.84 14.19 31.23
N THR A 194 12.31 13.12 30.65
CA THR A 194 13.11 11.94 30.27
C THR A 194 14.20 12.31 29.27
N ILE A 195 13.86 13.09 28.24
CA ILE A 195 14.83 13.56 27.24
C ILE A 195 15.93 14.43 27.86
N ALA A 196 15.61 15.27 28.84
CA ALA A 196 16.61 16.08 29.54
C ALA A 196 17.63 15.19 30.26
N ASN A 197 17.16 14.21 31.03
CA ASN A 197 18.02 13.27 31.76
C ASN A 197 18.91 12.43 30.82
N ILE A 198 18.36 11.97 29.69
CA ILE A 198 19.13 11.26 28.66
C ILE A 198 20.21 12.18 28.07
N ASN A 199 19.87 13.42 27.72
CA ASN A 199 20.84 14.35 27.13
C ASN A 199 22.02 14.62 28.07
N ASP A 200 21.79 14.68 29.38
CA ASP A 200 22.87 14.87 30.35
C ASP A 200 23.79 13.64 30.43
N ALA A 201 23.23 12.42 30.45
CA ALA A 201 24.03 11.20 30.37
C ALA A 201 24.81 11.07 29.05
N LEU A 202 24.21 11.45 27.92
CA LEU A 202 24.89 11.46 26.62
C LEU A 202 26.03 12.49 26.59
N LYS A 203 25.86 13.68 27.18
CA LYS A 203 26.95 14.67 27.30
C LYS A 203 28.12 14.10 28.09
N ASP A 204 27.87 13.39 29.19
CA ASP A 204 28.94 12.78 29.96
C ASP A 204 29.66 11.69 29.17
N ALA A 205 28.91 10.86 28.43
CA ALA A 205 29.48 9.86 27.51
C ALA A 205 30.35 10.50 26.41
N THR A 206 29.96 11.65 25.85
CA THR A 206 30.79 12.37 24.86
C THR A 206 32.11 12.91 25.43
N ARG A 207 32.20 13.12 26.74
CA ARG A 207 33.40 13.62 27.44
C ARG A 207 34.33 12.50 27.93
N MET A 208 33.84 11.26 27.94
CA MET A 208 34.59 10.10 28.43
C MET A 208 35.82 9.83 27.55
N LYS A 209 37.00 9.76 28.17
CA LYS A 209 38.26 9.45 27.48
C LYS A 209 38.41 7.94 27.30
N GLY A 210 38.98 7.51 26.18
CA GLY A 210 39.36 6.11 25.95
C GLY A 210 38.39 5.28 25.10
N ASP A 211 37.18 5.76 24.80
CA ASP A 211 36.24 5.07 23.89
C ASP A 211 35.73 6.03 22.79
N PRO A 212 36.41 6.08 21.62
CA PRO A 212 35.97 6.90 20.49
C PRO A 212 34.61 6.49 19.91
N GLN A 213 34.26 5.21 19.96
CA GLN A 213 33.01 4.72 19.39
C GLN A 213 31.82 5.12 20.27
N LEU A 214 31.96 5.05 21.59
CA LEU A 214 30.94 5.53 22.53
C LEU A 214 30.69 7.02 22.34
N ARG A 215 31.76 7.83 22.21
CA ARG A 215 31.63 9.27 21.98
C ARG A 215 30.89 9.59 20.68
N ALA A 216 31.24 8.90 19.59
CA ALA A 216 30.58 9.07 18.30
C ALA A 216 29.09 8.70 18.39
N TRP A 217 28.78 7.52 18.92
CA TRP A 217 27.42 7.06 19.11
C TRP A 217 26.61 8.01 20.00
N ALA A 218 27.18 8.49 21.11
CA ALA A 218 26.49 9.39 22.03
C ALA A 218 26.21 10.76 21.41
N SER A 219 27.16 11.31 20.64
CA SER A 219 26.99 12.55 19.89
C SER A 219 25.91 12.44 18.82
N GLU A 220 25.91 11.33 18.08
CA GLU A 220 24.94 11.07 17.02
C GLU A 220 23.53 10.85 17.61
N THR A 221 23.41 9.99 18.60
CA THR A 221 22.16 9.70 19.33
C THR A 221 21.57 10.99 19.92
N GLY A 222 22.40 11.83 20.54
CA GLY A 222 21.97 13.11 21.09
C GLY A 222 21.44 14.08 20.04
N SER A 223 22.00 14.06 18.83
CA SER A 223 21.54 14.91 17.72
C SER A 223 20.14 14.51 17.26
N TYR A 224 19.91 13.21 17.02
CA TYR A 224 18.59 12.70 16.64
C TYR A 224 17.55 12.83 17.76
N LEU A 225 17.94 12.60 19.01
CA LEU A 225 17.05 12.78 20.16
C LEU A 225 16.57 14.23 20.30
N ASN A 226 17.45 15.20 20.04
CA ASN A 226 17.07 16.61 20.06
C ASN A 226 16.16 16.98 18.89
N PHE A 227 16.41 16.44 17.69
CA PHE A 227 15.48 16.59 16.57
C PHE A 227 14.09 16.06 16.93
N VAL A 228 14.01 14.83 17.44
CA VAL A 228 12.77 14.20 17.93
C VAL A 228 12.08 15.12 18.93
N LYS A 229 12.80 15.59 19.95
CA LYS A 229 12.28 16.54 20.94
C LYS A 229 11.70 17.80 20.29
N ASP A 230 12.44 18.45 19.40
CA ASP A 230 12.06 19.74 18.82
C ASP A 230 10.90 19.59 17.81
N ALA A 231 10.87 18.49 17.05
CA ALA A 231 9.82 18.15 16.10
C ALA A 231 8.46 17.86 16.76
N PHE A 232 8.46 17.37 18.01
CA PHE A 232 7.23 16.89 18.66
C PHE A 232 6.79 17.72 19.87
N ARG A 233 7.72 18.23 20.69
CA ARG A 233 7.41 18.97 21.93
C ARG A 233 6.76 20.33 21.67
N ASN A 234 7.21 21.02 20.64
CA ASN A 234 6.76 22.39 20.34
C ASN A 234 5.57 22.45 19.36
N PRO A 235 5.35 21.50 18.43
CA PRO A 235 4.26 21.62 17.47
C PRO A 235 3.18 20.52 17.51
N ALA A 236 3.54 19.25 17.70
CA ALA A 236 2.60 18.14 17.44
C ALA A 236 1.48 17.99 18.48
N MET A 237 1.68 18.55 19.69
CA MET A 237 0.70 18.53 20.77
C MET A 237 -0.28 19.72 20.75
N HIS A 238 -0.07 20.70 19.87
CA HIS A 238 -0.95 21.86 19.75
C HIS A 238 -1.98 21.61 18.64
N PRO A 239 -3.30 21.66 18.92
CA PRO A 239 -4.35 21.30 17.97
C PRO A 239 -4.42 22.20 16.73
N GLU A 240 -3.76 23.35 16.76
CA GLU A 240 -3.71 24.35 15.68
C GLU A 240 -2.60 24.05 14.64
N ARG A 241 -1.74 23.06 14.89
CA ARG A 241 -0.60 22.73 14.01
C ARG A 241 -0.97 21.60 13.04
N SER A 242 -0.74 21.83 11.75
CA SER A 242 -0.61 20.79 10.72
C SER A 242 0.85 20.67 10.27
N PHE A 243 1.22 19.52 9.70
CA PHE A 243 2.55 19.31 9.12
C PHE A 243 2.50 19.33 7.59
N SER A 244 3.47 19.98 6.97
CA SER A 244 3.68 19.90 5.52
C SER A 244 4.23 18.53 5.11
N ALA A 245 4.23 18.25 3.81
CA ALA A 245 4.84 17.03 3.26
C ALA A 245 6.34 16.94 3.62
N GLU A 246 7.06 18.05 3.50
CA GLU A 246 8.50 18.13 3.80
C GLU A 246 8.77 17.88 5.28
N GLU A 247 8.00 18.53 6.17
CA GLU A 247 8.12 18.33 7.62
C GLU A 247 7.85 16.87 7.99
N ALA A 248 6.75 16.28 7.50
CA ALA A 248 6.39 14.91 7.85
C ALA A 248 7.41 13.89 7.33
N LYS A 249 7.93 14.07 6.11
CA LYS A 249 8.99 13.21 5.55
C LYS A 249 10.27 13.31 6.37
N MET A 250 10.68 14.54 6.71
CA MET A 250 11.86 14.77 7.56
C MET A 250 11.70 14.13 8.94
N ILE A 251 10.52 14.24 9.55
CA ILE A 251 10.22 13.63 10.85
C ILE A 251 10.27 12.11 10.79
N TYR A 252 9.67 11.52 9.77
CA TYR A 252 9.71 10.07 9.52
C TYR A 252 11.15 9.58 9.39
N ASP A 253 11.96 10.24 8.56
CA ASP A 253 13.33 9.82 8.29
C ASP A 253 14.25 9.96 9.52
N ASN A 254 14.10 11.03 10.30
CA ASN A 254 14.85 11.21 11.54
C ASN A 254 14.41 10.23 12.64
N THR A 255 13.12 9.93 12.74
CA THR A 255 12.63 8.91 13.69
C THR A 255 13.20 7.54 13.32
N ARG A 256 13.21 7.21 12.02
CA ARG A 256 13.86 6.00 11.50
C ARG A 256 15.34 5.95 11.83
N ALA A 257 16.08 7.03 11.58
CA ALA A 257 17.51 7.11 11.89
C ALA A 257 17.79 6.96 13.38
N PHE A 258 17.00 7.64 14.23
CA PHE A 258 17.06 7.51 15.69
C PHE A 258 16.93 6.05 16.12
N MET A 259 15.86 5.37 15.69
CA MET A 259 15.60 3.98 16.07
C MET A 259 16.72 3.04 15.60
N ARG A 260 17.27 3.23 14.39
CA ARG A 260 18.37 2.42 13.85
C ARG A 260 19.71 2.65 14.54
N ILE A 261 19.94 3.82 15.16
CA ILE A 261 21.14 4.04 15.97
C ILE A 261 21.01 3.35 17.32
N LEU A 262 19.80 3.24 17.85
CA LEU A 262 19.56 2.50 19.08
C LEU A 262 19.87 1.01 18.90
N THR A 263 19.48 0.39 17.79
CA THR A 263 19.74 -1.04 17.52
C THR A 263 21.23 -1.39 17.44
N GLN A 264 22.12 -0.41 17.27
CA GLN A 264 23.56 -0.66 17.23
C GLN A 264 24.16 -0.96 18.61
N ARG A 265 23.51 -0.53 19.70
CA ARG A 265 24.05 -0.65 21.07
C ARG A 265 23.06 -1.18 22.10
N LEU A 266 21.76 -1.06 21.86
CA LEU A 266 20.76 -1.66 22.73
C LEU A 266 20.67 -3.15 22.38
N THR A 267 20.88 -3.99 23.39
CA THR A 267 20.64 -5.43 23.27
C THR A 267 19.14 -5.68 23.23
N ALA A 268 18.70 -6.60 22.35
CA ALA A 268 17.33 -7.07 22.27
C ALA A 268 16.87 -7.77 23.57
#